data_AF-A0A7S8ERF4-F1
#
_entry.id   AF-A0A7S8ERF4-F1
#
_cell.length_a   1.000
_cell.length_b   1.000
_cell.length_c   1.000
_cell.angle_alpha   90.00
_cell.angle_beta   90.00
_cell.angle_gamma   90.00
#
_symmetry.space_group_name_H-M   'P 1'
#
loop_
_entity.id
_entity.type
_entity.pdbx_description
1 polymer ?
#
loop_
_entity_poly.entity_id
_entity_poly.type
_entity_poly.pdbx_seq_one_letter_code
_entity_poly.pdbx_strand_id
1 'polypeptide(L)'
;MKPLPEIKVHWKRPPLDDRPLERRVGLIILATDHTSEPDFRRMVASERIGVYVARIPYKNPTTPENLRKMQPALTAGAALILPDEPLDAICYSCTSASVVIGDAEIEAAVAAAKPGVPVVTPPMAGVRGLNAFGVRRISILTPYTVETSRPMAAYFAAQGFEIVSFTCLGFEDDREMARIAPDALVDLAREATDPSAEALFVSCTALRAALAISGMEAAIGRPVVTSNQASAWNCLRLCGDETARPEFGRLMTLPMKRG
;
A
#
# COMPACT_ATOMS: atom_id res chain seq x y z
N MET A 1 -27.22 48.66 9.26
CA MET A 1 -26.48 47.56 8.59
C MET A 1 -26.24 48.00 7.15
N LYS A 2 -25.01 47.98 6.63
CA LYS A 2 -24.77 48.37 5.22
C LYS A 2 -25.37 47.31 4.29
N PRO A 3 -26.02 47.70 3.18
CA PRO A 3 -26.53 46.74 2.21
C PRO A 3 -25.37 45.94 1.59
N LEU A 4 -25.61 44.66 1.35
CA LEU A 4 -24.66 43.79 0.64
C LEU A 4 -24.56 44.22 -0.84
N PRO A 5 -23.42 43.96 -1.50
CA PRO A 5 -23.26 44.25 -2.91
C PRO A 5 -24.16 43.36 -3.78
N GLU A 6 -24.40 43.83 -5.01
CA GLU A 6 -25.14 43.08 -6.03
C GLU A 6 -24.38 41.80 -6.42
N ILE A 7 -25.02 40.64 -6.28
CA ILE A 7 -24.47 39.34 -6.68
C ILE A 7 -24.78 39.12 -8.16
N LYS A 8 -23.73 38.97 -8.99
CA LYS A 8 -23.85 38.78 -10.45
C LYS A 8 -23.33 37.41 -10.87
N VAL A 9 -24.03 36.78 -11.81
CA VAL A 9 -23.56 35.55 -12.47
C VAL A 9 -22.78 35.94 -13.72
N HIS A 10 -21.59 35.38 -13.87
CA HIS A 10 -20.86 35.45 -15.13
C HIS A 10 -21.53 34.52 -16.15
N TRP A 11 -22.14 35.09 -17.18
CA TRP A 11 -23.01 34.35 -18.12
C TRP A 11 -22.25 33.47 -19.11
N LYS A 12 -20.97 33.76 -19.38
CA LYS A 12 -20.11 32.91 -20.21
C LYS A 12 -19.41 31.88 -19.32
N ARG A 13 -19.77 30.60 -19.45
CA ARG A 13 -19.08 29.53 -18.73
C ARG A 13 -17.60 29.47 -19.20
N PRO A 14 -16.63 29.37 -18.28
CA PRO A 14 -15.25 29.07 -18.64
C PRO A 14 -15.13 27.72 -19.35
N PRO A 15 -14.08 27.50 -20.16
CA PRO A 15 -13.76 26.16 -20.64
C PRO A 15 -13.49 25.23 -19.46
N LEU A 16 -13.81 23.94 -19.64
CA LEU A 16 -13.52 22.88 -18.67
C LEU A 16 -12.49 21.95 -19.29
N ASP A 17 -11.47 21.59 -18.52
CA ASP A 17 -10.61 20.46 -18.85
C ASP A 17 -11.39 19.15 -18.67
N ASP A 18 -10.99 18.08 -19.37
CA ASP A 18 -11.65 16.77 -19.26
C ASP A 18 -11.63 16.23 -17.82
N ARG A 19 -10.51 16.47 -17.11
CA ARG A 19 -10.31 16.11 -15.70
C ARG A 19 -9.34 17.09 -15.03
N PRO A 20 -9.46 17.34 -13.71
CA PRO A 20 -8.49 18.16 -12.98
C PRO A 20 -7.06 17.58 -12.92
N LEU A 21 -6.94 16.25 -12.93
CA LEU A 21 -5.67 15.51 -12.98
C LEU A 21 -5.86 14.34 -13.95
N GLU A 22 -4.81 14.03 -14.73
CA GLU A 22 -4.86 13.00 -15.78
C GLU A 22 -5.20 11.63 -15.19
N ARG A 23 -4.58 11.30 -14.04
CA ARG A 23 -4.70 10.01 -13.36
C ARG A 23 -5.22 10.18 -11.94
N ARG A 24 -5.99 9.19 -11.47
CA ARG A 24 -6.62 9.21 -10.16
C ARG A 24 -6.47 7.86 -9.47
N VAL A 25 -5.81 7.86 -8.32
CA VAL A 25 -5.63 6.69 -7.45
C VAL A 25 -6.52 6.85 -6.22
N GLY A 26 -7.41 5.90 -5.99
CA GLY A 26 -8.12 5.78 -4.72
C GLY A 26 -7.27 5.04 -3.69
N LEU A 27 -7.34 5.48 -2.43
CA LEU A 27 -6.63 4.86 -1.32
C LEU A 27 -7.61 4.62 -0.16
N ILE A 28 -7.90 3.35 0.13
CA ILE A 28 -8.70 2.93 1.27
C ILE A 28 -7.73 2.56 2.40
N ILE A 29 -7.75 3.31 3.49
CA ILE A 29 -6.85 3.14 4.65
C ILE A 29 -7.65 2.95 5.94
N LEU A 30 -6.97 2.52 6.99
CA LEU A 30 -7.58 2.37 8.31
C LEU A 30 -7.80 3.74 8.95
N ALA A 31 -8.83 3.87 9.78
CA ALA A 31 -9.07 5.09 10.56
C ALA A 31 -7.89 5.46 11.48
N THR A 32 -7.06 4.48 11.85
CA THR A 32 -5.85 4.61 12.67
C THR A 32 -4.55 4.75 11.85
N ASP A 33 -4.62 4.81 10.52
CA ASP A 33 -3.42 4.91 9.67
C ASP A 33 -2.68 6.24 9.85
N HIS A 34 -1.38 6.14 10.10
CA HIS A 34 -0.43 7.27 10.23
C HIS A 34 0.57 7.33 9.07
N THR A 35 0.61 6.32 8.19
CA THR A 35 1.79 6.02 7.37
C THR A 35 1.46 5.89 5.89
N SER A 36 0.41 5.14 5.53
CA SER A 36 0.07 4.89 4.12
C SER A 36 -0.25 6.18 3.38
N GLU A 37 -1.05 7.08 3.96
CA GLU A 37 -1.43 8.34 3.30
C GLU A 37 -0.23 9.28 3.07
N PRO A 38 0.63 9.57 4.08
CA PRO A 38 1.87 10.31 3.85
C PRO A 38 2.81 9.65 2.83
N ASP A 39 2.89 8.32 2.82
CA ASP A 39 3.72 7.58 1.88
C ASP A 39 3.21 7.68 0.44
N PHE A 40 1.90 7.54 0.22
CA PHE A 40 1.29 7.76 -1.10
C PHE A 40 1.39 9.22 -1.54
N ARG A 41 1.27 10.18 -0.62
CA ARG A 41 1.52 11.60 -0.91
C ARG A 41 2.95 11.84 -1.41
N ARG A 42 3.93 11.13 -0.85
CA ARG A 42 5.36 11.26 -1.20
C ARG A 42 5.73 10.51 -2.48
N MET A 43 5.21 9.30 -2.68
CA MET A 43 5.62 8.41 -3.76
C MET A 43 4.74 8.47 -5.01
N VAL A 44 3.43 8.74 -4.86
CA VAL A 44 2.44 8.60 -5.94
C VAL A 44 1.89 9.94 -6.40
N ALA A 45 1.49 10.81 -5.45
CA ALA A 45 0.85 12.08 -5.79
C ALA A 45 1.79 13.01 -6.58
N SER A 46 1.26 13.61 -7.65
CA SER A 46 1.99 14.56 -8.52
C SER A 46 1.00 15.48 -9.24
N GLU A 47 1.50 16.40 -10.05
CA GLU A 47 0.67 17.22 -10.96
C GLU A 47 -0.09 16.38 -12.01
N ARG A 48 0.31 15.11 -12.20
CA ARG A 48 -0.35 14.18 -13.12
C ARG A 48 -1.29 13.20 -12.42
N ILE A 49 -0.96 12.81 -11.19
CA ILE A 49 -1.64 11.74 -10.45
C ILE A 49 -2.21 12.27 -9.13
N GLY A 50 -3.54 12.27 -9.02
CA GLY A 50 -4.25 12.56 -7.78
C GLY A 50 -4.36 11.33 -6.88
N VAL A 51 -4.22 11.52 -5.58
CA VAL A 51 -4.47 10.49 -4.56
C VAL A 51 -5.67 10.91 -3.71
N TYR A 52 -6.71 10.07 -3.68
CA TYR A 52 -7.99 10.37 -3.02
C TYR A 52 -8.28 9.31 -1.96
N VAL A 53 -8.44 9.74 -0.71
CA VAL A 53 -8.35 8.86 0.45
C VAL A 53 -9.71 8.69 1.11
N ALA A 54 -10.07 7.45 1.44
CA ALA A 54 -11.16 7.12 2.34
C ALA A 54 -10.64 6.29 3.52
N ARG A 55 -11.11 6.60 4.73
CA ARG A 55 -10.79 5.87 5.94
C ARG A 55 -11.94 4.92 6.31
N ILE A 56 -11.62 3.67 6.61
CA ILE A 56 -12.59 2.68 7.13
C ILE A 56 -12.35 2.40 8.62
N PRO A 57 -13.40 2.04 9.39
CA PRO A 57 -13.24 1.68 10.79
C PRO A 57 -12.33 0.46 10.96
N TYR A 58 -11.47 0.53 11.96
CA TYR A 58 -10.62 -0.58 12.40
C TYR A 58 -10.44 -0.50 13.92
N LYS A 59 -10.22 -1.65 14.55
CA LYS A 59 -10.04 -1.76 15.99
C LYS A 59 -8.88 -2.72 16.32
N ASN A 60 -7.94 -2.22 17.12
CA ASN A 60 -6.89 -3.03 17.74
C ASN A 60 -7.45 -3.92 18.87
N PRO A 61 -6.80 -5.04 19.22
CA PRO A 61 -5.52 -5.54 18.67
C PRO A 61 -5.63 -6.07 17.24
N THR A 62 -4.50 -6.12 16.54
CA THR A 62 -4.31 -6.59 15.16
C THR A 62 -4.40 -8.11 15.07
N THR A 63 -5.54 -8.68 15.47
CA THR A 63 -5.83 -10.11 15.41
C THR A 63 -6.51 -10.48 14.09
N PRO A 64 -6.37 -11.73 13.60
CA PRO A 64 -7.09 -12.18 12.41
C PRO A 64 -8.60 -11.91 12.46
N GLU A 65 -9.23 -12.09 13.63
CA GLU A 65 -10.66 -11.82 13.82
C GLU A 65 -11.00 -10.35 13.56
N ASN A 66 -10.27 -9.40 14.17
CA ASN A 66 -10.52 -7.97 13.99
C ASN A 66 -10.22 -7.51 12.55
N LEU A 67 -9.21 -8.10 11.92
CA LEU A 67 -8.86 -7.81 10.54
C LEU A 67 -9.99 -8.23 9.57
N ARG A 68 -10.60 -9.39 9.80
CA ARG A 68 -11.70 -9.89 8.97
C ARG A 68 -12.96 -9.02 9.05
N LYS A 69 -13.24 -8.45 10.23
CA LYS A 69 -14.40 -7.56 10.49
C LYS A 69 -14.39 -6.27 9.64
N MET A 70 -13.28 -5.94 8.97
CA MET A 70 -13.21 -4.78 8.08
C MET A 70 -13.85 -5.00 6.72
N GLN A 71 -13.99 -6.25 6.27
CA GLN A 71 -14.49 -6.55 4.91
C GLN A 71 -15.82 -5.83 4.58
N PRO A 72 -16.84 -5.79 5.46
CA PRO A 72 -18.11 -5.13 5.15
C PRO A 72 -17.99 -3.62 4.91
N ALA A 73 -16.95 -2.96 5.45
CA ALA A 73 -16.74 -1.52 5.30
C ALA A 73 -16.03 -1.15 3.99
N LEU A 74 -15.46 -2.12 3.25
CA LEU A 74 -14.68 -1.85 2.04
C LEU A 74 -15.52 -1.21 0.93
N THR A 75 -16.71 -1.75 0.67
CA THR A 75 -17.61 -1.20 -0.36
C THR A 75 -18.02 0.23 -0.03
N ALA A 76 -18.41 0.50 1.21
CA ALA A 76 -18.77 1.85 1.66
C ALA A 76 -17.57 2.81 1.58
N GLY A 77 -16.37 2.35 1.99
CA GLY A 77 -15.14 3.13 1.88
C GLY A 77 -14.79 3.48 0.43
N ALA A 78 -14.88 2.52 -0.49
CA ALA A 78 -14.65 2.73 -1.91
C ALA A 78 -15.66 3.72 -2.54
N ALA A 79 -16.94 3.63 -2.13
CA ALA A 79 -17.99 4.51 -2.63
C ALA A 79 -17.79 5.99 -2.28
N LEU A 80 -17.09 6.28 -1.18
CA LEU A 80 -16.77 7.66 -0.76
C LEU A 80 -15.69 8.32 -1.63
N ILE A 81 -14.91 7.54 -2.38
CA ILE A 81 -13.81 8.08 -3.19
C ILE A 81 -14.35 8.53 -4.56
N LEU A 82 -14.43 9.86 -4.74
CA LEU A 82 -14.91 10.52 -5.96
C LEU A 82 -16.17 9.85 -6.55
N PRO A 83 -17.35 10.02 -5.92
CA PRO A 83 -18.60 9.44 -6.43
C PRO A 83 -18.80 9.74 -7.92
N ASP A 84 -19.31 8.77 -8.66
CA ASP A 84 -19.59 8.85 -10.12
C ASP A 84 -18.39 9.12 -11.04
N GLU A 85 -17.18 9.20 -10.49
CA GLU A 85 -15.96 9.42 -11.26
C GLU A 85 -15.13 8.13 -11.43
N PRO A 86 -14.51 7.93 -12.61
CA PRO A 86 -13.58 6.84 -12.83
C PRO A 86 -12.24 7.06 -12.11
N LEU A 87 -11.62 5.95 -11.74
CA LEU A 87 -10.30 5.86 -11.11
C LEU A 87 -9.41 4.92 -11.94
N ASP A 88 -8.11 5.18 -11.96
CA ASP A 88 -7.13 4.34 -12.67
C ASP A 88 -6.69 3.14 -11.82
N ALA A 89 -6.75 3.26 -10.49
CA ALA A 89 -6.51 2.17 -9.54
C ALA A 89 -7.12 2.51 -8.17
N ILE A 90 -7.42 1.48 -7.37
CA ILE A 90 -7.72 1.61 -5.93
C ILE A 90 -6.79 0.71 -5.14
N CYS A 91 -6.10 1.26 -4.15
CA CYS A 91 -5.34 0.49 -3.19
C CYS A 91 -6.12 0.34 -1.87
N TYR A 92 -6.34 -0.89 -1.41
CA TYR A 92 -6.71 -1.14 -0.02
C TYR A 92 -5.46 -1.37 0.83
N SER A 93 -5.03 -0.34 1.55
CA SER A 93 -3.73 -0.28 2.23
C SER A 93 -3.75 -0.92 3.63
N CYS A 94 -3.95 -2.23 3.67
CA CYS A 94 -3.73 -3.01 4.89
C CYS A 94 -3.20 -4.41 4.54
N THR A 95 -1.92 -4.69 4.85
CA THR A 95 -1.29 -5.96 4.46
C THR A 95 -1.90 -7.15 5.19
N SER A 96 -1.97 -7.09 6.52
CA SER A 96 -2.48 -8.20 7.34
C SER A 96 -3.95 -8.49 7.04
N ALA A 97 -4.79 -7.47 6.88
CA ALA A 97 -6.18 -7.68 6.49
C ALA A 97 -6.33 -8.22 5.08
N SER A 98 -5.47 -7.80 4.14
CA SER A 98 -5.53 -8.34 2.78
C SER A 98 -5.23 -9.83 2.73
N VAL A 99 -4.28 -10.29 3.53
CA VAL A 99 -3.99 -11.72 3.66
C VAL A 99 -5.15 -12.48 4.33
N VAL A 100 -5.78 -11.90 5.35
CA VAL A 100 -6.86 -12.55 6.11
C VAL A 100 -8.21 -12.56 5.37
N ILE A 101 -8.54 -11.47 4.67
CA ILE A 101 -9.78 -11.33 3.88
C ILE A 101 -9.63 -12.05 2.53
N GLY A 102 -8.43 -11.99 1.93
CA GLY A 102 -8.16 -12.50 0.59
C GLY A 102 -8.36 -11.45 -0.51
N ASP A 103 -7.45 -11.45 -1.49
CA ASP A 103 -7.43 -10.45 -2.56
C ASP A 103 -8.72 -10.44 -3.39
N ALA A 104 -9.26 -11.60 -3.73
CA ALA A 104 -10.49 -11.73 -4.52
C ALA A 104 -11.73 -11.17 -3.81
N GLU A 105 -11.82 -11.34 -2.49
CA GLU A 105 -12.93 -10.79 -1.71
C GLU A 105 -12.85 -9.26 -1.59
N ILE A 106 -11.62 -8.73 -1.48
CA ILE A 106 -11.39 -7.28 -1.48
C ILE A 106 -11.73 -6.70 -2.85
N GLU A 107 -11.28 -7.34 -3.92
CA GLU A 107 -11.58 -6.94 -5.29
C GLU A 107 -13.09 -6.92 -5.53
N ALA A 108 -13.82 -7.96 -5.14
CA ALA A 108 -15.27 -8.01 -5.25
C ALA A 108 -15.96 -6.90 -4.45
N ALA A 109 -15.51 -6.63 -3.22
CA ALA A 109 -16.09 -5.58 -2.38
C ALA A 109 -15.86 -4.17 -2.96
N VAL A 110 -14.68 -3.91 -3.53
CA VAL A 110 -14.37 -2.65 -4.21
C VAL A 110 -15.15 -2.53 -5.52
N ALA A 111 -15.21 -3.60 -6.32
CA ALA A 111 -15.93 -3.63 -7.60
C ALA A 111 -17.43 -3.37 -7.43
N ALA A 112 -18.03 -3.72 -6.30
CA ALA A 112 -19.42 -3.40 -5.98
C ALA A 112 -19.71 -1.89 -5.92
N ALA A 113 -18.72 -1.06 -5.59
CA ALA A 113 -18.85 0.41 -5.59
C ALA A 113 -18.16 1.08 -6.79
N LYS A 114 -17.11 0.45 -7.32
CA LYS A 114 -16.25 0.99 -8.38
C LYS A 114 -15.99 -0.09 -9.42
N PRO A 115 -16.99 -0.46 -10.23
CA PRO A 115 -16.88 -1.59 -11.16
C PRO A 115 -15.77 -1.37 -12.18
N GLY A 116 -14.98 -2.42 -12.42
CA GLY A 116 -13.91 -2.43 -13.42
C GLY A 116 -12.63 -1.69 -13.02
N VAL A 117 -12.55 -1.09 -11.82
CA VAL A 117 -11.31 -0.46 -11.36
C VAL A 117 -10.26 -1.52 -10.98
N PRO A 118 -9.01 -1.39 -11.42
CA PRO A 118 -7.93 -2.25 -10.93
C PRO A 118 -7.75 -2.10 -9.41
N VAL A 119 -7.76 -3.21 -8.69
CA VAL A 119 -7.59 -3.24 -7.23
C VAL A 119 -6.18 -3.67 -6.86
N VAL A 120 -5.57 -2.94 -5.94
CA VAL A 120 -4.23 -3.19 -5.40
C VAL A 120 -4.31 -3.51 -3.91
N THR A 121 -3.85 -4.70 -3.52
CA THR A 121 -3.59 -5.04 -2.13
C THR A 121 -2.07 -5.11 -1.89
N PRO A 122 -1.58 -4.70 -0.70
CA PRO A 122 -0.16 -4.77 -0.37
C PRO A 122 0.51 -6.14 -0.51
N PRO A 123 -0.09 -7.28 -0.10
CA PRO A 123 0.58 -8.57 -0.26
C PRO A 123 0.69 -8.96 -1.75
N MET A 124 -0.34 -8.70 -2.56
CA MET A 124 -0.28 -8.92 -4.01
C MET A 124 0.77 -8.02 -4.67
N ALA A 125 0.83 -6.75 -4.27
CA ALA A 125 1.85 -5.83 -4.76
C ALA A 125 3.26 -6.28 -4.36
N GLY A 126 3.43 -6.79 -3.13
CA GLY A 126 4.68 -7.39 -2.65
C GLY A 126 5.13 -8.59 -3.49
N VAL A 127 4.21 -9.51 -3.80
CA VAL A 127 4.45 -10.64 -4.72
C VAL A 127 4.90 -10.15 -6.09
N ARG A 128 4.19 -9.19 -6.69
CA ARG A 128 4.57 -8.61 -7.98
C ARG A 128 5.94 -7.95 -7.93
N GLY A 129 6.26 -7.26 -6.84
CA GLY A 129 7.55 -6.61 -6.63
C GLY A 129 8.71 -7.59 -6.52
N LEU A 130 8.55 -8.65 -5.71
CA LEU A 130 9.53 -9.72 -5.61
C LEU A 130 9.72 -10.44 -6.95
N ASN A 131 8.63 -10.73 -7.67
CA ASN A 131 8.69 -11.34 -9.01
C ASN A 131 9.37 -10.44 -10.05
N ALA A 132 9.30 -9.10 -9.90
CA ALA A 132 10.02 -8.17 -10.78
C ALA A 132 11.54 -8.30 -10.64
N PHE A 133 12.04 -8.66 -9.46
CA PHE A 133 13.45 -9.00 -9.23
C PHE A 133 13.82 -10.43 -9.67
N GLY A 134 12.83 -11.29 -9.94
CA GLY A 134 13.07 -12.69 -10.31
C GLY A 134 13.58 -13.57 -9.16
N VAL A 135 13.38 -13.15 -7.91
CA VAL A 135 13.81 -13.88 -6.71
C VAL A 135 12.78 -14.95 -6.30
N ARG A 136 13.24 -15.97 -5.59
CA ARG A 136 12.41 -17.07 -5.06
C ARG A 136 12.63 -17.31 -3.57
N ARG A 137 13.86 -17.21 -3.08
CA ARG A 137 14.19 -17.34 -1.66
C ARG A 137 14.10 -15.99 -0.98
N ILE A 138 13.18 -15.86 -0.03
CA ILE A 138 12.92 -14.57 0.63
C ILE A 138 12.96 -14.70 2.15
N SER A 139 13.41 -13.62 2.78
CA SER A 139 13.16 -13.37 4.20
C SER A 139 11.93 -12.48 4.35
N ILE A 140 11.14 -12.69 5.39
CA ILE A 140 9.99 -11.83 5.71
C ILE A 140 10.18 -11.24 7.11
N LEU A 141 10.04 -9.92 7.22
CA LEU A 141 9.98 -9.19 8.47
C LEU A 141 8.58 -8.60 8.65
N THR A 142 7.92 -8.92 9.77
CA THR A 142 6.62 -8.37 10.13
C THR A 142 6.67 -7.75 11.53
N PRO A 143 5.90 -6.69 11.81
CA PRO A 143 5.83 -6.15 13.16
C PRO A 143 4.86 -6.93 14.06
N TYR A 144 4.05 -7.81 13.49
CA TYR A 144 2.91 -8.42 14.19
C TYR A 144 3.31 -9.54 15.15
N THR A 145 2.35 -10.05 15.90
CA THR A 145 2.46 -11.35 16.59
C THR A 145 2.60 -12.51 15.61
N VAL A 146 3.02 -13.66 16.12
CA VAL A 146 3.13 -14.91 15.33
C VAL A 146 1.77 -15.35 14.80
N GLU A 147 0.71 -15.21 15.61
CA GLU A 147 -0.67 -15.54 15.21
C GLU A 147 -1.10 -14.73 13.98
N THR A 148 -0.92 -13.41 14.02
CA THR A 148 -1.27 -12.51 12.92
C THR A 148 -0.39 -12.71 11.69
N SER A 149 0.84 -13.15 11.89
CA SER A 149 1.81 -13.34 10.81
C SER A 149 1.69 -14.68 10.08
N ARG A 150 1.17 -15.73 10.73
CA ARG A 150 1.08 -17.08 10.14
C ARG A 150 0.31 -17.11 8.80
N PRO A 151 -0.84 -16.43 8.63
CA PRO A 151 -1.52 -16.35 7.34
C PRO A 151 -0.63 -15.78 6.22
N MET A 152 0.30 -14.88 6.56
CA MET A 152 1.20 -14.26 5.59
C MET A 152 2.25 -15.21 5.05
N ALA A 153 2.82 -16.05 5.93
CA ALA A 153 3.71 -17.12 5.50
C ALA A 153 3.00 -18.05 4.50
N ALA A 154 1.75 -18.44 4.81
CA ALA A 154 0.94 -19.25 3.90
C ALA A 154 0.65 -18.56 2.57
N TYR A 155 0.34 -17.26 2.60
CA TYR A 155 0.11 -16.47 1.38
C TYR A 155 1.33 -16.46 0.46
N PHE A 156 2.51 -16.09 0.96
CA PHE A 156 3.72 -16.02 0.11
C PHE A 156 4.20 -17.41 -0.34
N ALA A 157 4.08 -18.44 0.50
CA ALA A 157 4.37 -19.81 0.11
C ALA A 157 3.45 -20.29 -1.04
N ALA A 158 2.15 -19.98 -0.97
CA ALA A 158 1.19 -20.31 -2.04
C ALA A 158 1.49 -19.58 -3.37
N GLN A 159 2.21 -18.46 -3.33
CA GLN A 159 2.67 -17.72 -4.51
C GLN A 159 4.00 -18.26 -5.07
N GLY A 160 4.52 -19.35 -4.50
CA GLY A 160 5.72 -20.05 -4.97
C GLY A 160 7.04 -19.41 -4.51
N PHE A 161 7.03 -18.72 -3.37
CA PHE A 161 8.25 -18.29 -2.69
C PHE A 161 8.71 -19.32 -1.66
N GLU A 162 10.03 -19.50 -1.58
CA GLU A 162 10.69 -20.24 -0.51
C GLU A 162 11.02 -19.25 0.62
N ILE A 163 10.33 -19.39 1.76
CA ILE A 163 10.54 -18.49 2.90
C ILE A 163 11.66 -19.07 3.77
N VAL A 164 12.87 -18.52 3.65
CA VAL A 164 14.06 -19.03 4.35
C VAL A 164 14.20 -18.49 5.77
N SER A 165 13.60 -17.32 6.05
CA SER A 165 13.40 -16.81 7.41
C SER A 165 12.13 -15.99 7.52
N PHE A 166 11.54 -16.00 8.71
CA PHE A 166 10.33 -15.23 9.03
C PHE A 166 10.45 -14.66 10.45
N THR A 167 10.57 -13.34 10.56
CA THR A 167 10.75 -12.62 11.83
C THR A 167 9.51 -11.81 12.17
N CYS A 168 9.02 -11.96 13.42
CA CYS A 168 7.86 -11.26 13.96
C CYS A 168 8.29 -10.38 15.15
N LEU A 169 7.92 -9.10 15.18
CA LEU A 169 8.27 -8.21 16.30
C LEU A 169 7.28 -8.26 17.48
N GLY A 170 6.11 -8.87 17.31
CA GLY A 170 5.18 -9.11 18.41
C GLY A 170 4.23 -7.98 18.78
N PHE A 171 4.12 -6.92 17.97
CA PHE A 171 3.19 -5.83 18.23
C PHE A 171 1.75 -6.21 17.88
N GLU A 172 0.81 -5.69 18.67
CA GLU A 172 -0.63 -5.85 18.45
C GLU A 172 -1.32 -4.56 18.01
N ASP A 173 -0.66 -3.41 18.16
CA ASP A 173 -1.23 -2.09 17.90
C ASP A 173 -0.51 -1.38 16.74
N ASP A 174 -1.24 -1.10 15.67
CA ASP A 174 -0.72 -0.43 14.48
C ASP A 174 -0.13 0.97 14.76
N ARG A 175 -0.61 1.66 15.80
CA ARG A 175 -0.10 2.97 16.24
C ARG A 175 1.26 2.85 16.90
N GLU A 176 1.56 1.71 17.53
CA GLU A 176 2.90 1.41 18.04
C GLU A 176 3.85 1.06 16.89
N MET A 177 3.39 0.23 15.95
CA MET A 177 4.15 -0.13 14.75
C MET A 177 4.54 1.13 13.95
N ALA A 178 3.64 2.09 13.81
CA ALA A 178 3.90 3.36 13.13
C ALA A 178 4.98 4.22 13.82
N ARG A 179 5.20 4.04 15.13
CA ARG A 179 6.21 4.76 15.90
C ARG A 179 7.57 4.09 15.88
N ILE A 180 7.72 2.87 15.36
CA ILE A 180 9.03 2.25 15.13
C ILE A 180 9.86 3.19 14.24
N ALA A 181 11.07 3.50 14.69
CA ALA A 181 11.95 4.45 14.02
C ALA A 181 12.45 3.87 12.67
N PRO A 182 12.53 4.68 11.59
CA PRO A 182 13.08 4.21 10.32
C PRO A 182 14.49 3.63 10.45
N ASP A 183 15.35 4.23 11.26
CA ASP A 183 16.72 3.72 11.47
C ASP A 183 16.72 2.34 12.15
N ALA A 184 15.81 2.10 13.09
CA ALA A 184 15.65 0.78 13.71
C ALA A 184 15.20 -0.28 12.69
N LEU A 185 14.45 0.10 11.65
CA LEU A 185 14.08 -0.84 10.58
C LEU A 185 15.31 -1.28 9.75
N VAL A 186 16.36 -0.45 9.67
CA VAL A 186 17.61 -0.82 9.00
C VAL A 186 18.33 -1.93 9.77
N ASP A 187 18.41 -1.80 11.10
CA ASP A 187 19.02 -2.83 11.95
C ASP A 187 18.19 -4.12 11.95
N LEU A 188 16.87 -4.00 12.09
CA LEU A 188 15.95 -5.14 12.01
C LEU A 188 16.02 -5.84 10.64
N ALA A 189 16.25 -5.11 9.55
CA ALA A 189 16.46 -5.72 8.23
C ALA A 189 17.74 -6.56 8.19
N ARG A 190 18.84 -6.11 8.83
CA ARG A 190 20.07 -6.91 8.95
C ARG A 190 19.84 -8.19 9.73
N GLU A 191 19.14 -8.09 10.86
CA GLU A 191 18.89 -9.22 11.75
C GLU A 191 17.91 -10.23 11.15
N ALA A 192 16.88 -9.77 10.45
CA ALA A 192 15.85 -10.64 9.90
C ALA A 192 16.25 -11.33 8.59
N THR A 193 17.25 -10.79 7.87
CA THR A 193 17.64 -11.31 6.55
C THR A 193 18.58 -12.50 6.68
N ASP A 194 18.09 -13.68 6.29
CA ASP A 194 18.91 -14.90 6.27
C ASP A 194 20.02 -14.79 5.20
N PRO A 195 21.23 -15.31 5.45
CA PRO A 195 22.31 -15.31 4.46
C PRO A 195 21.98 -15.99 3.12
N SER A 196 21.00 -16.90 3.06
CA SER A 196 20.54 -17.55 1.83
C SER A 196 19.42 -16.81 1.10
N ALA A 197 18.82 -15.79 1.73
CA ALA A 197 17.74 -15.00 1.13
C ALA A 197 18.25 -14.14 -0.04
N GLU A 198 17.46 -14.05 -1.09
CA GLU A 198 17.73 -13.24 -2.28
C GLU A 198 17.14 -11.83 -2.15
N ALA A 199 16.08 -11.68 -1.35
CA ALA A 199 15.45 -10.41 -1.03
C ALA A 199 14.79 -10.45 0.37
N LEU A 200 14.53 -9.27 0.92
CA LEU A 200 13.74 -9.08 2.13
C LEU A 200 12.39 -8.47 1.78
N PHE A 201 11.30 -9.05 2.28
CA PHE A 201 9.99 -8.43 2.30
C PHE A 201 9.69 -7.87 3.70
N VAL A 202 9.56 -6.54 3.81
CA VAL A 202 9.15 -5.86 5.05
C VAL A 202 7.65 -5.58 4.98
N SER A 203 6.91 -6.39 5.72
CA SER A 203 5.46 -6.41 5.67
C SER A 203 4.86 -5.55 6.77
N CYS A 204 4.08 -4.55 6.37
CA CYS A 204 3.03 -3.85 7.12
C CYS A 204 2.88 -2.45 6.52
N THR A 205 1.65 -1.97 6.39
CA THR A 205 1.39 -0.62 5.88
C THR A 205 1.54 0.47 6.95
N ALA A 206 1.51 0.12 8.24
CA ALA A 206 1.75 1.04 9.34
C ALA A 206 3.24 1.33 9.57
N LEU A 207 4.15 0.43 9.16
CA LEU A 207 5.59 0.67 9.28
C LEU A 207 6.03 1.81 8.37
N ARG A 208 6.84 2.74 8.89
CA ARG A 208 7.52 3.79 8.11
C ARG A 208 8.68 3.23 7.28
N ALA A 209 8.52 2.02 6.76
CA ALA A 209 9.53 1.26 6.03
C ALA A 209 9.91 1.94 4.71
N ALA A 210 8.97 2.68 4.07
CA ALA A 210 9.24 3.42 2.84
C ALA A 210 10.36 4.48 2.99
N LEU A 211 10.52 5.03 4.19
CA LEU A 211 11.59 5.98 4.51
C LEU A 211 12.96 5.32 4.73
N ALA A 212 12.97 4.01 5.04
CA ALA A 212 14.16 3.26 5.41
C ALA A 212 14.71 2.38 4.27
N ILE A 213 14.05 2.31 3.12
CA ILE A 213 14.34 1.31 2.07
C ILE A 213 15.78 1.36 1.60
N SER A 214 16.25 2.54 1.20
CA SER A 214 17.62 2.70 0.70
C SER A 214 18.66 2.32 1.76
N GLY A 215 18.37 2.61 3.03
CA GLY A 215 19.19 2.18 4.18
C GLY A 215 19.17 0.66 4.37
N MET A 216 18.00 0.04 4.31
CA MET A 216 17.84 -1.42 4.40
C MET A 216 18.56 -2.13 3.24
N GLU A 217 18.38 -1.69 1.99
CA GLU A 217 19.06 -2.26 0.81
C GLU A 217 20.59 -2.12 0.89
N ALA A 218 21.09 -0.96 1.33
CA ALA A 218 22.52 -0.74 1.54
C ALA A 218 23.05 -1.64 2.68
N ALA A 219 22.25 -1.84 3.72
CA ALA A 219 22.61 -2.66 4.86
C ALA A 219 22.75 -4.14 4.53
N ILE A 220 21.79 -4.70 3.78
CA ILE A 220 21.76 -6.14 3.49
C ILE A 220 22.38 -6.50 2.14
N GLY A 221 22.68 -5.50 1.28
CA GLY A 221 23.24 -5.69 -0.06
C GLY A 221 22.29 -6.31 -1.08
N ARG A 222 21.01 -6.47 -0.74
CA ARG A 222 19.98 -7.20 -1.49
C ARG A 222 18.73 -6.33 -1.68
N PRO A 223 17.88 -6.63 -2.68
CA PRO A 223 16.60 -5.94 -2.84
C PRO A 223 15.74 -6.01 -1.57
N VAL A 224 15.07 -4.90 -1.27
CA VAL A 224 14.08 -4.82 -0.21
C VAL A 224 12.76 -4.39 -0.83
N VAL A 225 11.70 -5.14 -0.55
CA VAL A 225 10.33 -4.83 -0.96
C VAL A 225 9.53 -4.53 0.31
N THR A 226 8.88 -3.37 0.37
CA THR A 226 7.99 -3.02 1.49
C THR A 226 6.53 -2.92 1.05
N SER A 227 5.58 -3.14 1.96
CA SER A 227 4.15 -3.07 1.65
C SER A 227 3.73 -1.76 0.96
N ASN A 228 4.13 -0.61 1.51
CA ASN A 228 3.74 0.71 0.97
C ASN A 228 4.44 1.01 -0.35
N GLN A 229 5.75 0.71 -0.45
CA GLN A 229 6.51 0.89 -1.69
C GLN A 229 5.97 0.02 -2.81
N ALA A 230 5.71 -1.27 -2.56
CA ALA A 230 5.19 -2.17 -3.56
C ALA A 230 3.82 -1.71 -4.06
N SER A 231 2.95 -1.28 -3.14
CA SER A 231 1.61 -0.77 -3.46
C SER A 231 1.68 0.52 -4.31
N ALA A 232 2.55 1.47 -3.92
CA ALA A 232 2.79 2.70 -4.64
C ALA A 232 3.37 2.43 -6.04
N TRP A 233 4.39 1.56 -6.13
CA TRP A 233 4.97 1.11 -7.40
C TRP A 233 3.89 0.49 -8.30
N ASN A 234 3.03 -0.37 -7.77
CA ASN A 234 1.95 -0.98 -8.55
C ASN A 234 0.97 0.06 -9.11
N CYS A 235 0.53 1.01 -8.26
CA CYS A 235 -0.39 2.08 -8.66
C CYS A 235 0.23 2.99 -9.73
N LEU A 236 1.50 3.36 -9.58
CA LEU A 236 2.23 4.16 -10.58
C LEU A 236 2.25 3.47 -11.93
N ARG A 237 2.58 2.17 -11.97
CA ARG A 237 2.63 1.38 -13.21
C ARG A 237 1.25 1.20 -13.85
N LEU A 238 0.19 1.05 -13.06
CA LEU A 238 -1.20 1.05 -13.54
C LEU A 238 -1.61 2.41 -14.14
N CYS A 239 -1.09 3.51 -13.60
CA CYS A 239 -1.27 4.86 -14.15
C CYS A 239 -0.38 5.15 -15.38
N GLY A 240 0.46 4.20 -15.81
CA GLY A 240 1.42 4.41 -16.90
C GLY A 240 2.57 5.35 -16.53
N ASP A 241 2.89 5.51 -15.25
CA ASP A 241 4.12 6.17 -14.79
C ASP A 241 5.20 5.12 -14.54
N GLU A 242 6.20 5.09 -15.44
CA GLU A 242 7.38 4.23 -15.36
C GLU A 242 8.64 5.00 -14.93
N THR A 243 8.50 6.26 -14.50
CA THR A 243 9.62 7.09 -14.07
C THR A 243 10.36 6.41 -12.91
N ALA A 244 11.67 6.26 -13.04
CA ALA A 244 12.51 5.67 -12.02
C ALA A 244 12.64 6.61 -10.81
N ARG A 245 12.44 6.07 -9.60
CA ARG A 245 12.55 6.80 -8.33
C ARG A 245 13.48 6.05 -7.36
N PRO A 246 14.80 6.03 -7.61
CA PRO A 246 15.74 5.22 -6.83
C PRO A 246 15.82 5.62 -5.35
N GLU A 247 15.42 6.84 -4.99
CA GLU A 247 15.29 7.30 -3.61
C GLU A 247 14.28 6.48 -2.79
N PHE A 248 13.33 5.81 -3.46
CA PHE A 248 12.36 4.90 -2.86
C PHE A 248 12.72 3.42 -3.09
N GLY A 249 14.00 3.10 -3.29
CA GLY A 249 14.54 1.75 -3.41
C GLY A 249 14.52 1.17 -4.83
N ARG A 250 15.26 0.06 -5.03
CA ARG A 250 15.48 -0.53 -6.36
C ARG A 250 14.19 -0.89 -7.10
N LEU A 251 13.14 -1.31 -6.39
CA LEU A 251 11.87 -1.73 -7.01
C LEU A 251 11.25 -0.60 -7.85
N MET A 252 11.37 0.64 -7.39
CA MET A 252 10.80 1.82 -8.06
C MET A 252 11.48 2.14 -9.39
N THR A 253 12.60 1.49 -9.70
CA THR A 253 13.29 1.60 -11.00
C THR A 253 12.86 0.53 -12.00
N LEU A 254 12.09 -0.48 -11.56
CA LEU A 254 11.72 -1.63 -12.39
C LEU A 254 10.36 -1.45 -13.07
N PRO A 255 10.18 -1.99 -14.28
CA PRO A 255 8.86 -2.09 -14.91
C PRO A 255 8.02 -3.17 -14.21
N MET A 256 6.69 -3.04 -14.27
CA MET A 256 5.79 -4.12 -13.87
C MET A 256 5.56 -5.04 -15.07
N LYS A 257 5.96 -6.32 -14.96
CA LYS A 257 5.64 -7.33 -15.98
C LYS A 257 4.11 -7.45 -16.06
N ARG A 258 3.55 -7.17 -17.24
CA ARG A 258 2.14 -7.47 -17.54
C ARG A 258 2.07 -8.98 -17.78
N GLY A 259 1.36 -9.68 -16.90
CA GLY A 259 1.02 -11.10 -17.07
C GLY A 259 -0.03 -11.29 -18.14
#